data_AF-A0A853U8J2-F1
#
_entry.id   AF-A0A853U8J2-F1
#
_cell.length_a   1.000
_cell.length_b   1.000
_cell.length_c   1.000
_cell.angle_alpha   90.00
_cell.angle_beta   90.00
_cell.angle_gamma   90.00
#
_symmetry.space_group_name_H-M   'P 1'
#
loop_
_entity.id
_entity.type
_entity.pdbx_description
1 polymer ?
#
loop_
_entity_poly.entity_id
_entity_poly.type
_entity_poly.pdbx_seq_one_letter_code
_entity_poly.pdbx_strand_id
1 'polypeptide(L)'
;MTDQPETADAPANTQRKRAHVRQDSGESGQVSIAVILTSLAVIGAAFAFTVFAEAVDVRSSTQKGADSAATAAAEQARDQWIETWLRAQKASPKKDPREDMDEDLPEGEKPKDEKNEDKLPVEHFYSPPEPFWAGAAIAAQPAAAAYAQKNDGGILTKYVPSGGNRITVDVFRAKDTKSPQGKKYVPAIAGDSTATAQVVTPPGLFCAPLPNGTWESWTLECISAKGTATAQYAKNVLVAWDKPAFRKMYTIRLDR
;
A
#
# COMPACT_ATOMS: atom_id res chain seq x y z
N MET A 1 14.12 37.83 30.47
CA MET A 1 15.12 38.91 30.54
C MET A 1 15.44 39.35 29.12
N THR A 2 14.64 40.28 28.61
CA THR A 2 15.00 41.42 27.75
C THR A 2 13.70 42.17 27.55
N ASP A 3 13.41 43.00 28.54
CA ASP A 3 12.54 44.18 28.43
C ASP A 3 13.25 45.24 27.60
N GLN A 4 12.51 45.98 26.78
CA GLN A 4 12.72 47.41 26.54
C GLN A 4 11.55 48.01 25.72
N PRO A 5 11.34 49.35 25.78
CA PRO A 5 10.08 49.95 26.26
C PRO A 5 9.53 51.03 25.30
N GLU A 6 8.49 51.76 25.75
CA GLU A 6 8.20 53.21 25.52
C GLU A 6 8.30 53.80 24.09
N THR A 7 7.51 54.76 23.62
CA THR A 7 6.46 55.69 24.06
C THR A 7 6.10 56.48 22.78
N ALA A 8 4.88 57.02 22.67
CA ALA A 8 4.67 58.34 22.07
C ALA A 8 3.19 58.76 22.18
N ASP A 9 2.97 59.76 23.01
CA ASP A 9 1.76 60.55 23.16
C ASP A 9 1.43 61.41 21.91
N ALA A 10 0.12 61.58 21.70
CA ALA A 10 -0.70 62.74 21.26
C ALA A 10 -0.03 63.94 20.52
N PRO A 11 -0.75 64.76 19.68
CA PRO A 11 -2.12 65.23 19.90
C PRO A 11 -2.94 65.60 18.61
N ALA A 12 -4.01 66.38 18.82
CA ALA A 12 -4.65 67.31 17.86
C ALA A 12 -6.02 66.90 17.26
N ASN A 13 -7.00 67.00 18.15
CA ASN A 13 -8.34 67.53 17.89
C ASN A 13 -8.34 68.62 16.81
N THR A 14 -8.79 68.28 15.59
CA THR A 14 -8.96 69.25 14.50
C THR A 14 -10.44 69.46 14.24
N GLN A 15 -10.85 70.71 14.42
CA GLN A 15 -12.22 71.20 14.30
C GLN A 15 -12.85 70.91 12.93
N ARG A 16 -13.99 70.24 12.98
CA ARG A 16 -15.29 70.77 12.53
C ARG A 16 -15.23 71.75 11.33
N LYS A 17 -15.18 71.21 10.11
CA LYS A 17 -15.88 71.81 8.97
C LYS A 17 -17.10 70.96 8.65
N ARG A 18 -18.25 71.42 9.14
CA ARG A 18 -19.57 70.97 8.67
C ARG A 18 -19.68 71.40 7.20
N ALA A 19 -19.28 70.53 6.29
CA ALA A 19 -19.76 70.60 4.93
C ALA A 19 -21.24 70.26 4.97
N HIS A 20 -22.08 71.27 4.67
CA HIS A 20 -23.47 71.05 4.32
C HIS A 20 -23.51 70.13 3.11
N VAL A 21 -23.64 68.82 3.36
CA VAL A 21 -24.05 67.85 2.34
C VAL A 21 -25.49 68.21 2.01
N ARG A 22 -25.69 68.88 0.87
CA ARG A 22 -26.98 68.91 0.20
C ARG A 22 -27.37 67.45 -0.05
N GLN A 23 -28.40 67.00 0.67
CA GLN A 23 -29.17 65.83 0.31
C GLN A 23 -29.89 66.15 -1.00
N ASP A 24 -29.23 65.87 -2.13
CA ASP A 24 -29.95 65.62 -3.36
C ASP A 24 -30.62 64.25 -3.20
N SER A 25 -31.88 64.33 -2.78
CA SER A 25 -32.83 63.25 -2.65
C SER A 25 -33.21 62.73 -4.04
N GLY A 26 -32.70 61.56 -4.42
CA GLY A 26 -33.13 60.88 -5.64
C GLY A 26 -32.59 59.45 -5.84
N GLU A 27 -31.31 59.19 -5.55
CA GLU A 27 -30.65 57.93 -6.00
C GLU A 27 -30.08 57.02 -4.88
N SER A 28 -30.09 57.45 -3.61
CA SER A 28 -29.49 56.65 -2.50
C SER A 28 -30.17 55.31 -2.22
N GLY A 29 -31.35 55.03 -2.80
CA GLY A 29 -32.04 53.75 -2.68
C GLY A 29 -31.43 52.63 -3.55
N GLN A 30 -30.84 52.96 -4.71
CA GLN A 30 -30.32 51.94 -5.64
C GLN A 30 -28.96 51.39 -5.23
N VAL A 31 -28.08 52.24 -4.68
CA VAL A 31 -26.74 51.81 -4.24
C VAL A 31 -26.82 50.81 -3.07
N SER A 32 -27.79 51.00 -2.17
CA SER A 32 -28.00 50.11 -1.02
C SER A 32 -28.42 48.70 -1.44
N ILE A 33 -29.31 48.58 -2.44
CA ILE A 33 -29.79 47.29 -2.93
C ILE A 33 -28.66 46.49 -3.61
N ALA A 34 -27.83 47.16 -4.43
CA ALA A 34 -26.70 46.51 -5.08
C ALA A 34 -25.71 45.93 -4.05
N VAL A 35 -25.36 46.69 -3.02
CA VAL A 35 -24.43 46.24 -1.96
C VAL A 35 -24.99 45.05 -1.18
N ILE A 36 -26.28 45.05 -0.86
CA ILE A 36 -26.93 43.92 -0.16
C ILE A 36 -26.91 42.67 -1.04
N LEU A 37 -27.26 42.78 -2.32
CA LEU A 37 -27.24 41.63 -3.24
C LEU A 37 -25.83 41.07 -3.44
N THR A 38 -24.82 41.94 -3.59
CA THR A 38 -23.43 41.49 -3.70
C THR A 38 -22.97 40.81 -2.41
N SER A 39 -23.33 41.35 -1.24
CA SER A 39 -22.98 40.73 0.05
C SER A 39 -23.64 39.35 0.21
N LEU A 40 -24.91 39.21 -0.14
CA LEU A 40 -25.61 37.92 -0.15
C LEU A 40 -24.98 36.93 -1.14
N ALA A 41 -24.57 37.41 -2.32
CA ALA A 41 -23.88 36.58 -3.30
C ALA A 41 -22.52 36.09 -2.78
N VAL A 42 -21.73 36.94 -2.12
CA VAL A 42 -20.44 36.57 -1.52
C VAL A 42 -20.63 35.55 -0.39
N ILE A 43 -21.62 35.77 0.49
CA ILE A 43 -21.95 34.83 1.56
C ILE A 43 -22.40 33.48 0.97
N GLY A 44 -23.27 33.51 -0.04
CA GLY A 44 -23.73 32.30 -0.74
C GLY A 44 -22.57 31.54 -1.40
N ALA A 45 -21.65 32.25 -2.06
CA ALA A 45 -20.45 31.66 -2.64
C ALA A 45 -19.54 31.04 -1.57
N ALA A 46 -19.33 31.72 -0.44
CA ALA A 46 -18.53 31.19 0.67
C ALA A 46 -19.11 29.88 1.22
N PHE A 47 -20.42 29.81 1.43
CA PHE A 47 -21.08 28.56 1.84
C PHE A 47 -20.93 27.45 0.79
N ALA A 48 -21.12 27.76 -0.49
CA ALA A 48 -20.90 26.80 -1.57
C ALA A 48 -19.46 26.25 -1.55
N PHE A 49 -18.44 27.11 -1.41
CA PHE A 49 -17.05 26.67 -1.33
C PHE A 49 -16.76 25.77 -0.12
N THR A 50 -17.35 26.04 1.04
CA THR A 50 -17.18 25.15 2.22
C THR A 50 -17.74 23.75 1.97
N VAL A 51 -18.93 23.63 1.37
CA VAL A 51 -19.53 22.33 1.04
C VAL A 51 -18.69 21.58 0.00
N PHE A 52 -18.19 22.28 -1.03
CA PHE A 52 -17.30 21.66 -2.01
C PHE A 52 -15.97 21.22 -1.40
N ALA A 53 -15.39 22.01 -0.49
CA ALA A 53 -14.16 21.65 0.20
C ALA A 53 -14.34 20.38 1.05
N GLU A 54 -15.45 20.26 1.80
CA GLU A 54 -15.76 19.05 2.57
C GLU A 54 -15.99 17.83 1.69
N ALA A 55 -16.69 17.98 0.57
CA ALA A 55 -16.92 16.89 -0.38
C ALA A 55 -15.60 16.38 -1.00
N VAL A 56 -14.69 17.30 -1.34
CA VAL A 56 -13.36 16.96 -1.88
C VAL A 56 -12.49 16.26 -0.82
N ASP A 57 -12.55 16.72 0.44
CA ASP A 57 -11.85 16.09 1.57
C ASP A 57 -12.31 14.63 1.78
N VAL A 58 -13.63 14.38 1.77
CA VAL A 58 -14.17 13.02 1.91
C VAL A 58 -13.70 12.12 0.76
N ARG A 59 -13.78 12.58 -0.50
CA ARG A 59 -13.33 11.76 -1.63
C ARG A 59 -11.83 11.44 -1.57
N SER A 60 -11.00 12.44 -1.27
CA SER A 60 -9.54 12.28 -1.16
C SER A 60 -9.16 11.31 -0.04
N SER A 61 -9.83 11.41 1.10
CA SER A 61 -9.58 10.53 2.24
C SER A 61 -10.11 9.11 2.03
N THR A 62 -11.28 8.92 1.41
CA THR A 62 -11.77 7.57 1.03
C THR A 62 -10.80 6.89 0.06
N GLN A 63 -10.25 7.60 -0.92
CA GLN A 63 -9.23 7.04 -1.82
C GLN A 63 -7.96 6.64 -1.08
N LYS A 64 -7.47 7.48 -0.14
CA LYS A 64 -6.33 7.10 0.71
C LYS A 64 -6.64 5.86 1.55
N GLY A 65 -7.87 5.76 2.06
CA GLY A 65 -8.37 4.58 2.77
C GLY A 65 -8.28 3.32 1.90
N ALA A 66 -8.84 3.38 0.69
CA ALA A 66 -8.78 2.28 -0.28
C ALA A 66 -7.35 1.90 -0.65
N ASP A 67 -6.50 2.87 -1.01
CA ASP A 67 -5.08 2.66 -1.35
C ASP A 67 -4.33 1.96 -0.18
N SER A 68 -4.57 2.41 1.06
CA SER A 68 -3.95 1.83 2.25
C SER A 68 -4.44 0.42 2.55
N ALA A 69 -5.75 0.16 2.40
CA ALA A 69 -6.35 -1.15 2.60
C ALA A 69 -5.86 -2.16 1.55
N ALA A 70 -5.77 -1.74 0.28
CA ALA A 70 -5.23 -2.56 -0.80
C ALA A 70 -3.76 -2.93 -0.56
N THR A 71 -2.96 -1.94 -0.16
CA THR A 71 -1.54 -2.14 0.14
C THR A 71 -1.35 -3.10 1.31
N ALA A 72 -2.09 -2.91 2.40
CA ALA A 72 -2.02 -3.79 3.57
C ALA A 72 -2.42 -5.24 3.24
N ALA A 73 -3.47 -5.42 2.43
CA ALA A 73 -3.88 -6.73 1.94
C ALA A 73 -2.76 -7.38 1.12
N ALA A 74 -2.16 -6.63 0.18
CA ALA A 74 -1.05 -7.12 -0.63
C ALA A 74 0.19 -7.46 0.21
N GLU A 75 0.48 -6.72 1.27
CA GLU A 75 1.58 -7.03 2.20
C GLU A 75 1.35 -8.34 2.95
N GLN A 76 0.15 -8.54 3.49
CA GLN A 76 -0.17 -9.78 4.19
C GLN A 76 -0.19 -10.97 3.22
N ALA A 77 -0.80 -10.81 2.03
CA ALA A 77 -0.85 -11.84 1.01
C ALA A 77 0.56 -12.22 0.55
N ARG A 78 1.43 -11.24 0.28
CA ARG A 78 2.84 -11.47 -0.03
C ARG A 78 3.51 -12.31 1.06
N ASP A 79 3.36 -11.92 2.32
CA ASP A 79 4.04 -12.59 3.43
C ASP A 79 3.60 -14.06 3.59
N GLN A 80 2.29 -14.32 3.53
CA GLN A 80 1.73 -15.67 3.61
C GLN A 80 2.11 -16.52 2.39
N TRP A 81 2.12 -15.91 1.21
CA TRP A 81 2.52 -16.57 -0.02
C TRP A 81 3.99 -16.98 0.03
N ILE A 82 4.90 -16.07 0.41
CA ILE A 82 6.33 -16.39 0.55
C ILE A 82 6.53 -17.54 1.53
N GLU A 83 5.91 -17.47 2.71
CA GLU A 83 6.05 -18.51 3.72
C GLU A 83 5.54 -19.86 3.22
N THR A 84 4.38 -19.87 2.56
CA THR A 84 3.80 -21.10 2.01
C THR A 84 4.65 -21.67 0.89
N TRP A 85 5.15 -20.83 0.00
CA TRP A 85 6.05 -21.23 -1.08
C TRP A 85 7.37 -21.78 -0.55
N LEU A 86 7.97 -21.15 0.47
CA LEU A 86 9.18 -21.65 1.12
C LEU A 86 8.94 -23.01 1.78
N ARG A 87 7.82 -23.19 2.47
CA ARG A 87 7.45 -24.49 3.07
C ARG A 87 7.14 -25.58 2.04
N ALA A 88 6.70 -25.19 0.84
CA ALA A 88 6.43 -26.13 -0.25
C ALA A 88 7.70 -26.58 -0.98
N GLN A 89 8.85 -25.96 -0.73
CA GLN A 89 10.12 -26.38 -1.33
C GLN A 89 10.50 -27.78 -0.83
N LYS A 90 10.40 -28.75 -1.74
CA LYS A 90 10.86 -30.14 -1.54
C LYS A 90 12.20 -30.41 -2.23
N ALA A 91 12.83 -29.37 -2.78
CA ALA A 91 14.09 -29.50 -3.49
C ALA A 91 15.26 -29.59 -2.49
N SER A 92 15.35 -30.72 -1.79
CA SER A 92 16.63 -31.12 -1.22
C SER A 92 17.66 -31.22 -2.34
N PRO A 93 18.93 -30.85 -2.12
CA PRO A 93 20.03 -31.34 -2.94
C PRO A 93 19.83 -32.84 -3.14
N LYS A 94 19.80 -33.29 -4.40
CA LYS A 94 19.67 -34.72 -4.68
C LYS A 94 20.87 -35.38 -4.01
N LYS A 95 20.62 -36.37 -3.13
CA LYS A 95 21.68 -37.25 -2.61
C LYS A 95 22.45 -37.74 -3.84
N ASP A 96 23.76 -37.52 -3.88
CA ASP A 96 24.57 -37.97 -5.00
C ASP A 96 24.36 -39.48 -5.11
N PRO A 97 23.82 -40.00 -6.23
CA PRO A 97 23.55 -41.44 -6.37
C PRO A 97 24.80 -42.30 -6.17
N ARG A 98 25.99 -41.69 -6.19
CA ARG A 98 27.29 -42.35 -5.99
C ARG A 98 27.57 -42.72 -4.53
N GLU A 99 26.96 -42.08 -3.53
CA GLU A 99 27.22 -42.43 -2.12
C GLU A 99 26.57 -43.76 -1.70
N ASP A 100 25.66 -44.31 -2.50
CA ASP A 100 25.00 -45.60 -2.22
C ASP A 100 25.57 -46.76 -3.07
N MET A 101 26.68 -46.56 -3.78
CA MET A 101 27.30 -47.59 -4.65
C MET A 101 28.62 -48.18 -4.12
N ASP A 102 28.96 -47.97 -2.85
CA ASP A 102 30.21 -48.47 -2.25
C ASP A 102 30.09 -49.82 -1.50
N GLU A 103 28.97 -50.53 -1.57
CA GLU A 103 28.85 -51.90 -1.03
C GLU A 103 28.51 -52.90 -2.17
N ASP A 104 29.47 -53.77 -2.49
CA ASP A 104 29.34 -55.03 -3.24
C ASP A 104 29.37 -55.04 -4.78
N LEU A 105 30.38 -54.38 -5.41
CA LEU A 105 30.76 -54.73 -6.79
C LEU A 105 31.99 -55.67 -6.82
N PRO A 106 31.87 -56.89 -7.38
CA PRO A 106 33.00 -57.80 -7.54
C PRO A 106 34.04 -57.23 -8.51
N GLU A 107 35.31 -57.37 -8.16
CA GLU A 107 36.47 -56.97 -8.97
C GLU A 107 36.45 -57.65 -10.35
N GLY A 108 35.93 -56.99 -11.39
CA GLY A 108 35.90 -57.58 -12.72
C GLY A 108 35.50 -56.61 -13.83
N GLU A 109 36.47 -56.29 -14.70
CA GLU A 109 36.36 -55.60 -16.00
C GLU A 109 36.09 -54.08 -16.00
N LYS A 110 37.14 -53.33 -16.37
CA LYS A 110 37.10 -51.88 -16.64
C LYS A 110 36.45 -51.61 -18.01
N PRO A 111 35.33 -50.86 -18.10
CA PRO A 111 34.83 -50.37 -19.37
C PRO A 111 35.64 -49.15 -19.83
N LYS A 112 35.89 -49.08 -21.14
CA LYS A 112 36.62 -48.01 -21.82
C LYS A 112 35.75 -46.75 -21.98
N ASP A 113 36.30 -45.62 -21.54
CA ASP A 113 36.20 -44.28 -22.12
C ASP A 113 34.88 -43.89 -22.81
N GLU A 114 33.83 -43.68 -22.02
CA GLU A 114 32.70 -42.86 -22.44
C GLU A 114 32.97 -41.39 -22.10
N LYS A 115 32.96 -40.56 -23.15
CA LYS A 115 33.16 -39.12 -23.11
C LYS A 115 32.19 -38.49 -22.12
N ASN A 116 32.73 -37.81 -21.10
CA ASN A 116 32.00 -36.87 -20.26
C ASN A 116 31.42 -35.77 -21.16
N GLU A 117 30.16 -35.95 -21.59
CA GLU A 117 29.34 -34.84 -22.05
C GLU A 117 29.14 -33.92 -20.86
N ASP A 118 29.62 -32.68 -21.00
CA ASP A 118 29.37 -31.57 -20.10
C ASP A 118 27.86 -31.44 -19.85
N LYS A 119 27.36 -32.10 -18.80
CA LYS A 119 26.00 -31.90 -18.31
C LYS A 119 25.93 -30.46 -17.82
N LEU A 120 25.49 -29.58 -18.72
CA LEU A 120 25.13 -28.20 -18.40
C LEU A 120 24.29 -28.24 -17.11
N PRO A 121 24.64 -27.44 -16.09
CA PRO A 121 23.89 -27.41 -14.85
C PRO A 121 22.43 -27.11 -15.19
N VAL A 122 21.53 -28.03 -14.86
CA VAL A 122 20.10 -27.85 -15.09
C VAL A 122 19.68 -26.65 -14.25
N GLU A 123 19.51 -25.48 -14.88
CA GLU A 123 18.98 -24.29 -14.21
C GLU A 123 17.56 -24.61 -13.74
N HIS A 124 17.42 -24.88 -12.44
CA HIS A 124 16.10 -25.07 -11.84
C HIS A 124 15.49 -23.68 -11.66
N PHE A 125 14.63 -23.28 -12.59
CA PHE A 125 13.84 -22.06 -12.45
C PHE A 125 12.71 -22.31 -11.45
N TYR A 126 12.90 -21.87 -10.21
CA TYR A 126 11.87 -21.94 -9.17
C TYR A 126 10.86 -20.80 -9.33
N SER A 127 9.88 -20.99 -10.21
CA SER A 127 8.69 -20.14 -10.24
C SER A 127 7.63 -20.67 -9.27
N PRO A 128 7.24 -19.93 -8.22
CA PRO A 128 6.10 -20.29 -7.38
C PRO A 128 4.83 -20.52 -8.23
N PRO A 129 4.12 -21.65 -8.09
CA PRO A 129 2.89 -21.90 -8.84
C PRO A 129 1.75 -21.02 -8.31
N GLU A 130 0.88 -20.57 -9.23
CA GLU A 130 -0.30 -19.73 -8.97
C GLU A 130 -1.26 -20.15 -7.81
N PRO A 131 -1.48 -21.43 -7.47
CA PRO A 131 -2.38 -21.78 -6.35
C PRO A 131 -1.98 -21.20 -4.99
N PHE A 132 -0.68 -20.96 -4.76
CA PHE A 132 -0.24 -20.40 -3.48
C PHE A 132 -0.66 -18.93 -3.32
N TRP A 133 -0.72 -18.18 -4.42
CA TRP A 133 -1.17 -16.79 -4.37
C TRP A 133 -2.65 -16.70 -4.01
N ALA A 134 -3.51 -17.50 -4.65
CA ALA A 134 -4.95 -17.45 -4.42
C ALA A 134 -5.29 -17.67 -2.94
N GLY A 135 -4.69 -18.68 -2.30
CA GLY A 135 -4.88 -18.95 -0.88
C GLY A 135 -4.41 -17.81 0.03
N ALA A 136 -3.23 -17.26 -0.24
CA ALA A 136 -2.67 -16.15 0.53
C ALA A 136 -3.48 -14.85 0.34
N ALA A 137 -3.95 -14.58 -0.88
CA ALA A 137 -4.77 -13.41 -1.18
C ALA A 137 -6.12 -13.48 -0.45
N ILE A 138 -6.76 -14.65 -0.35
CA ILE A 138 -7.99 -14.82 0.43
C ILE A 138 -7.72 -14.60 1.92
N ALA A 139 -6.65 -15.17 2.46
CA ALA A 139 -6.31 -15.06 3.88
C ALA A 139 -5.85 -13.65 4.32
N ALA A 140 -5.63 -12.73 3.37
CA ALA A 140 -5.28 -11.34 3.63
C ALA A 140 -6.48 -10.38 3.80
N GLN A 141 -7.71 -10.85 3.55
CA GLN A 141 -8.92 -10.03 3.69
C GLN A 141 -9.07 -9.37 5.09
N PRO A 142 -8.75 -10.03 6.22
CA PRO A 142 -8.88 -9.41 7.54
C PRO A 142 -7.96 -8.20 7.75
N ALA A 143 -6.74 -8.18 7.19
CA ALA A 143 -5.90 -6.99 7.28
C ALA A 143 -6.47 -5.84 6.46
N ALA A 144 -7.02 -6.12 5.27
CA ALA A 144 -7.68 -5.10 4.46
C ALA A 144 -8.82 -4.43 5.24
N ALA A 145 -9.65 -5.24 5.89
CA ALA A 145 -10.76 -4.75 6.72
C ALA A 145 -10.28 -3.96 7.94
N ALA A 146 -9.28 -4.48 8.67
CA ALA A 146 -8.72 -3.80 9.84
C ALA A 146 -8.09 -2.45 9.48
N TYR A 147 -7.40 -2.37 8.34
CA TYR A 147 -6.82 -1.11 7.86
C TYR A 147 -7.87 -0.12 7.37
N ALA A 148 -8.89 -0.58 6.63
CA ALA A 148 -10.01 0.28 6.22
C ALA A 148 -10.73 0.88 7.43
N GLN A 149 -10.91 0.10 8.50
CA GLN A 149 -11.54 0.57 9.74
C GLN A 149 -10.64 1.55 10.51
N LYS A 150 -9.34 1.25 10.61
CA LYS A 150 -8.38 2.06 11.37
C LYS A 150 -8.06 3.39 10.70
N ASN A 151 -7.93 3.39 9.37
CA ASN A 151 -7.66 4.59 8.59
C ASN A 151 -8.99 5.18 8.13
N ASP A 152 -9.42 6.24 8.81
CA ASP A 152 -10.56 7.07 8.40
C ASP A 152 -11.97 6.51 8.67
N GLY A 153 -12.09 5.34 9.33
CA GLY A 153 -13.39 4.76 9.69
C GLY A 153 -14.16 4.21 8.48
N GLY A 154 -13.45 3.82 7.43
CA GLY A 154 -14.03 3.19 6.26
C GLY A 154 -14.51 1.77 6.55
N ILE A 155 -15.44 1.29 5.74
CA ILE A 155 -15.95 -0.07 5.75
C ILE A 155 -15.52 -0.72 4.45
N LEU A 156 -14.86 -1.88 4.53
CA LEU A 156 -14.55 -2.70 3.37
C LEU A 156 -15.87 -3.27 2.81
N THR A 157 -16.28 -2.83 1.62
CA THR A 157 -17.54 -3.26 0.99
C THR A 157 -17.33 -4.40 0.01
N LYS A 158 -16.15 -4.47 -0.62
CA LYS A 158 -15.79 -5.53 -1.55
C LYS A 158 -14.32 -5.89 -1.43
N TYR A 159 -14.03 -7.17 -1.59
CA TYR A 159 -12.69 -7.72 -1.63
C TYR A 159 -12.61 -8.77 -2.73
N VAL A 160 -11.78 -8.52 -3.74
CA VAL A 160 -11.64 -9.42 -4.90
C VAL A 160 -10.15 -9.73 -5.12
N PRO A 161 -9.68 -10.91 -4.71
CA PRO A 161 -8.41 -11.42 -5.21
C PRO A 161 -8.57 -11.73 -6.70
N SER A 162 -7.66 -11.23 -7.53
CA SER A 162 -7.63 -11.48 -8.96
C SER A 162 -6.32 -12.15 -9.39
N GLY A 163 -6.33 -12.77 -10.56
CA GLY A 163 -5.13 -13.41 -11.14
C GLY A 163 -3.98 -12.41 -11.34
N GLY A 164 -2.76 -12.93 -11.52
CA GLY A 164 -1.57 -12.08 -11.73
C GLY A 164 -1.11 -11.31 -10.49
N ASN A 165 -1.30 -11.90 -9.31
CA ASN A 165 -0.87 -11.35 -8.02
C ASN A 165 -1.57 -10.04 -7.61
N ARG A 166 -2.86 -9.90 -7.91
CA ARG A 166 -3.64 -8.66 -7.70
C ARG A 166 -4.72 -8.81 -6.65
N ILE A 167 -4.98 -7.74 -5.91
CA ILE A 167 -6.06 -7.63 -4.92
C ILE A 167 -6.76 -6.29 -5.13
N THR A 168 -8.05 -6.35 -5.44
CA THR A 168 -8.91 -5.16 -5.55
C THR A 168 -9.78 -5.05 -4.31
N VAL A 169 -9.82 -3.87 -3.71
CA VAL A 169 -10.64 -3.56 -2.55
C VAL A 169 -11.52 -2.36 -2.84
N ASP A 170 -12.77 -2.45 -2.40
CA ASP A 170 -13.69 -1.32 -2.38
C ASP A 170 -13.90 -0.90 -0.92
N VAL A 171 -13.72 0.38 -0.64
CA VAL A 171 -13.92 0.98 0.68
C VAL A 171 -15.00 2.04 0.57
N PHE A 172 -16.02 1.89 1.39
CA PHE A 172 -17.05 2.90 1.59
C PHE A 172 -16.73 3.71 2.83
N ARG A 173 -16.91 5.02 2.75
CA ARG A 173 -16.84 5.91 3.92
C ARG A 173 -18.09 6.76 3.97
N ALA A 174 -18.69 6.84 5.16
CA ALA A 174 -19.66 7.88 5.50
C ALA A 174 -19.05 8.78 6.57
N LYS A 175 -18.91 10.08 6.28
CA LYS A 175 -18.54 11.07 7.29
C LYS A 175 -19.82 11.71 7.80
N ASP A 176 -20.12 11.52 9.09
CA ASP A 176 -21.18 12.25 9.76
C ASP A 176 -20.80 13.74 9.80
N THR A 177 -21.40 14.53 8.91
CA THR A 177 -21.26 15.99 8.91
C THR A 177 -22.02 16.57 10.09
N LYS A 178 -21.30 17.05 11.11
CA LYS A 178 -21.90 17.82 12.21
C LYS A 178 -22.21 19.23 11.71
N SER A 179 -23.36 19.40 11.05
CA SER A 179 -23.85 20.72 10.67
C SER A 179 -24.40 21.48 11.88
N PRO A 180 -24.02 22.76 12.08
CA PRO A 180 -24.66 23.64 13.06
C PRO A 180 -26.17 23.83 12.81
N GLN A 181 -26.62 23.62 11.58
CA GLN A 181 -28.03 23.74 11.19
C GLN A 181 -28.82 22.44 11.44
N GLY A 182 -28.16 21.38 11.93
CA GLY A 182 -28.75 20.09 12.22
C GLY A 182 -28.72 19.12 11.03
N LYS A 183 -28.86 17.81 11.33
CA LYS A 183 -28.74 16.70 10.35
C LYS A 183 -29.70 16.78 9.16
N LYS A 184 -30.78 17.58 9.26
CA LYS A 184 -31.80 17.72 8.21
C LYS A 184 -31.31 18.53 7.00
N TYR A 185 -30.29 19.38 7.17
CA TYR A 185 -29.87 20.35 6.15
C TYR A 185 -28.56 19.99 5.45
N VAL A 186 -27.76 19.09 6.02
CA VAL A 186 -26.53 18.60 5.40
C VAL A 186 -26.62 17.07 5.37
N PRO A 187 -26.82 16.45 4.21
CA PRO A 187 -26.79 15.00 4.10
C PRO A 187 -25.39 14.49 4.49
N ALA A 188 -25.33 13.28 5.05
CA ALA A 188 -24.06 12.62 5.29
C ALA A 188 -23.30 12.52 3.96
N ILE A 189 -22.08 13.05 3.93
CA ILE A 189 -21.23 12.95 2.75
C ILE A 189 -20.63 11.55 2.79
N ALA A 190 -21.08 10.72 1.85
CA ALA A 190 -20.58 9.37 1.66
C ALA A 190 -19.90 9.24 0.31
N GLY A 191 -18.90 8.37 0.25
CA GLY A 191 -18.17 8.08 -0.98
C GLY A 191 -17.64 6.66 -0.99
N ASP A 192 -17.72 6.04 -2.17
CA ASP A 192 -17.07 4.79 -2.49
C ASP A 192 -15.72 5.07 -3.16
N SER A 193 -14.73 4.23 -2.87
CA SER A 193 -13.46 4.24 -3.56
C SER A 193 -12.95 2.83 -3.78
N THR A 194 -12.36 2.61 -4.95
CA THR A 194 -11.74 1.34 -5.33
C THR A 194 -10.23 1.54 -5.43
N ALA A 195 -9.46 0.56 -4.96
CA ALA A 195 -8.03 0.51 -5.18
C ALA A 195 -7.61 -0.93 -5.49
N THR A 196 -6.60 -1.07 -6.36
CA THR A 196 -6.01 -2.38 -6.68
C THR A 196 -4.53 -2.35 -6.35
N ALA A 197 -4.07 -3.37 -5.62
CA ALA A 197 -2.66 -3.58 -5.33
C ALA A 197 -2.16 -4.85 -6.02
N GLN A 198 -0.98 -4.78 -6.62
CA GLN A 198 -0.30 -5.89 -7.27
C GLN A 198 1.03 -6.20 -6.57
N VAL A 199 1.26 -7.47 -6.25
CA VAL A 199 2.58 -7.96 -5.79
C VAL A 199 3.41 -8.35 -7.02
N VAL A 200 4.44 -7.56 -7.29
CA VAL A 200 5.32 -7.68 -8.45
C VAL A 200 6.63 -8.34 -8.04
N THR A 201 6.94 -9.46 -8.70
CA THR A 201 8.25 -10.10 -8.64
C THR A 201 9.25 -9.30 -9.48
N PRO A 202 10.41 -8.91 -8.93
CA PRO A 202 11.41 -8.18 -9.69
C PRO A 202 11.98 -9.06 -10.82
N PRO A 203 12.36 -8.46 -11.97
CA PRO A 203 13.05 -9.21 -13.01
C PRO A 203 14.39 -9.75 -12.47
N GLY A 204 14.74 -10.97 -12.87
CA GLY A 204 15.97 -11.63 -12.45
C GLY A 204 15.94 -12.13 -11.01
N LEU A 205 14.76 -12.34 -10.40
CA LEU A 205 14.67 -13.14 -9.18
C LEU A 205 15.06 -14.59 -9.50
N PHE A 206 16.16 -15.04 -8.92
CA PHE A 206 16.67 -16.40 -9.05
C PHE A 206 16.86 -17.01 -7.67
N CYS A 207 16.47 -18.25 -7.47
CA CYS A 207 16.63 -18.96 -6.21
C CYS A 207 17.30 -20.30 -6.45
N ALA A 208 18.34 -20.63 -5.70
CA ALA A 208 19.05 -21.89 -5.79
C ALA A 208 19.55 -22.35 -4.41
N PRO A 209 19.66 -23.67 -4.18
CA PRO A 209 20.34 -24.17 -2.99
C PRO A 209 21.84 -23.81 -3.06
N LEU A 210 22.42 -23.42 -1.93
CA LEU A 210 23.86 -23.18 -1.82
C LEU A 210 24.64 -24.50 -2.06
N PRO A 211 25.81 -24.45 -2.70
CA PRO A 211 26.56 -25.64 -3.14
C PRO A 211 27.07 -26.52 -1.98
N ASN A 212 27.18 -25.97 -0.77
CA ASN A 212 27.71 -26.68 0.40
C ASN A 212 26.59 -27.31 1.27
N GLY A 213 25.34 -27.35 0.80
CA GLY A 213 24.23 -27.96 1.52
C GLY A 213 24.26 -29.48 1.46
N THR A 214 23.95 -30.14 2.58
CA THR A 214 23.69 -31.58 2.63
C THR A 214 22.19 -31.86 2.53
N TRP A 215 21.79 -33.11 2.28
CA TRP A 215 20.37 -33.50 2.33
C TRP A 215 19.76 -33.23 3.71
N GLU A 216 20.55 -33.37 4.78
CA GLU A 216 20.09 -33.15 6.16
C GLU A 216 19.92 -31.67 6.49
N SER A 217 20.72 -30.80 5.86
CA SER A 217 20.66 -29.36 6.07
C SER A 217 21.15 -28.60 4.85
N TRP A 218 20.30 -27.75 4.29
CA TRP A 218 20.63 -26.94 3.13
C TRP A 218 20.02 -25.55 3.24
N THR A 219 20.57 -24.61 2.48
CA THR A 219 20.11 -23.22 2.46
C THR A 219 19.72 -22.85 1.05
N LEU A 220 18.50 -22.36 0.86
CA LEU A 220 18.05 -21.71 -0.36
C LEU A 220 18.51 -20.25 -0.33
N GLU A 221 19.29 -19.84 -1.32
CA GLU A 221 19.63 -18.45 -1.57
C GLU A 221 18.83 -17.93 -2.75
N CYS A 222 18.10 -16.85 -2.53
CA CYS A 222 17.44 -16.07 -3.55
C CYS A 222 18.21 -14.78 -3.81
N ILE A 223 18.42 -14.44 -5.08
CA ILE A 223 19.13 -13.26 -5.54
C ILE A 223 18.20 -12.46 -6.44
N SER A 224 18.16 -11.15 -6.25
CA SER A 224 17.42 -10.21 -7.10
C SER A 224 18.17 -8.89 -7.22
N ALA A 225 17.69 -8.00 -8.09
CA ALA A 225 18.19 -6.62 -8.17
C ALA A 225 18.10 -5.84 -6.84
N LYS A 226 17.30 -6.32 -5.87
CA LYS A 226 17.11 -5.68 -4.56
C LYS A 226 17.97 -6.27 -3.44
N GLY A 227 18.80 -7.27 -3.74
CA GLY A 227 19.66 -7.95 -2.79
C GLY A 227 19.40 -9.46 -2.70
N THR A 228 19.96 -10.07 -1.67
CA THR A 228 19.91 -11.50 -1.41
C THR A 228 19.02 -11.82 -0.20
N ALA A 229 18.40 -12.99 -0.19
CA ALA A 229 17.62 -13.51 0.92
C ALA A 229 17.84 -15.01 1.05
N THR A 230 17.88 -15.50 2.28
CA THR A 230 18.20 -16.91 2.54
C THR A 230 17.10 -17.59 3.36
N ALA A 231 16.82 -18.85 3.05
CA ALA A 231 15.96 -19.73 3.82
C ALA A 231 16.71 -21.04 4.14
N GLN A 232 16.73 -21.42 5.42
CA GLN A 232 17.42 -22.59 5.93
C GLN A 232 16.43 -23.74 6.12
N TYR A 233 16.85 -24.92 5.69
CA TYR A 233 16.09 -26.15 5.73
C TYR A 233 16.84 -27.22 6.50
N ALA A 234 16.11 -28.02 7.27
CA ALA A 234 16.57 -29.30 7.79
C ALA A 234 15.75 -30.39 7.11
N LYS A 235 16.40 -31.27 6.36
CA LYS A 235 15.76 -32.22 5.45
C LYS A 235 14.88 -31.49 4.43
N ASN A 236 13.56 -31.56 4.60
CA ASN A 236 12.59 -30.85 3.75
C ASN A 236 11.68 -29.92 4.58
N VAL A 237 12.12 -29.52 5.76
CA VAL A 237 11.37 -28.65 6.66
C VAL A 237 12.06 -27.30 6.75
N LEU A 238 11.31 -26.24 6.49
CA LEU A 238 11.78 -24.86 6.68
C LEU A 238 12.04 -24.60 8.16
N VAL A 239 13.29 -24.31 8.52
CA VAL A 239 13.72 -24.05 9.91
C VAL A 239 13.72 -22.55 10.20
N ALA A 240 14.32 -21.76 9.32
CA ALA A 240 14.46 -20.33 9.48
C ALA A 240 14.52 -19.64 8.11
N TRP A 241 14.12 -18.37 8.03
CA TRP A 241 14.26 -17.57 6.81
C TRP A 241 14.33 -16.08 7.12
N ASP A 242 15.04 -15.33 6.28
CA ASP A 242 15.15 -13.88 6.39
C ASP A 242 13.89 -13.19 5.85
N LYS A 243 12.86 -13.12 6.71
CA LYS A 243 11.59 -12.47 6.40
C LYS A 243 11.76 -11.03 5.86
N PRO A 244 12.53 -10.13 6.49
CA PRO A 244 12.75 -8.79 5.94
C PRO A 244 13.42 -8.79 4.57
N ALA A 245 14.41 -9.64 4.31
CA ALA A 245 15.06 -9.69 3.00
C ALA A 245 14.10 -10.19 1.90
N PHE A 246 13.35 -11.27 2.15
CA PHE A 246 12.34 -11.76 1.21
C PHE A 246 11.24 -10.72 0.96
N ARG A 247 10.77 -10.01 1.99
CA ARG A 247 9.80 -8.91 1.82
C ARG A 247 10.32 -7.82 0.89
N LYS A 248 11.61 -7.48 0.97
CA LYS A 248 12.23 -6.45 0.13
C LYS A 248 12.26 -6.88 -1.34
N MET A 249 12.43 -8.16 -1.64
CA MET A 249 12.47 -8.68 -3.01
C MET A 249 11.20 -8.34 -3.78
N TYR A 250 10.02 -8.55 -3.19
CA TYR A 250 8.75 -8.29 -3.88
C TYR A 250 8.29 -6.84 -3.68
N THR A 251 7.86 -6.20 -4.76
CA THR A 251 7.34 -4.82 -4.72
C THR A 251 5.83 -4.85 -4.73
N ILE A 252 5.19 -4.01 -3.92
CA ILE A 252 3.75 -3.77 -4.05
C ILE A 252 3.57 -2.52 -4.90
N ARG A 253 2.80 -2.63 -5.96
CA ARG A 253 2.40 -1.51 -6.82
C ARG A 253 0.91 -1.29 -6.67
N LEU A 254 0.50 -0.02 -6.59
CA LEU A 254 -0.91 0.36 -6.69
C LEU A 254 -1.22 0.62 -8.18
N ASP A 255 -2.23 -0.06 -8.70
CA ASP A 255 -2.80 0.22 -10.01
C ASP A 255 -3.76 1.40 -9.84
N ARG A 256 -3.37 2.57 -10.35
CA ARG A 256 -4.15 3.80 -10.38
C ARG A 256 -4.73 4.05 -11.76
#